data_AF-A0A534LD36-F1
#
_entry.id   AF-A0A534LD36-F1
#
_cell.length_a   1.000
_cell.length_b   1.000
_cell.length_c   1.000
_cell.angle_alpha   90.00
_cell.angle_beta   90.00
_cell.angle_gamma   90.00
#
_symmetry.space_group_name_H-M   'P 1'
#
loop_
_entity.id
_entity.type
_entity.pdbx_description
1 polymer ?
#
loop_
_entity_poly.entity_id
_entity_poly.type
_entity_poly.pdbx_seq_one_letter_code
_entity_poly.pdbx_strand_id
1 'polypeptide(L)'
;MTSWVEKYRPKDLDDVAGNPTAVAELRKWAAAWQRGRPEKHAVILQGPPGIGKTSAALALAHEMSWSVVEMNASDSRNADAIRKTATRGAVLQTFSESGEFLRTNQGGRKLIIL
;
A
#
# COMPACT_ATOMS: atom_id res chain seq x y z
N MET A 1 17.61 -9.36 15.70
CA MET A 1 18.39 -8.73 14.61
C MET A 1 17.48 -8.62 13.39
N THR A 2 17.20 -7.42 12.90
CA THR A 2 16.43 -7.22 11.66
C THR A 2 17.25 -7.72 10.45
N SER A 3 16.58 -8.37 9.50
CA SER A 3 17.22 -8.78 8.24
C SER A 3 17.78 -7.56 7.52
N TRP A 4 18.92 -7.73 6.82
CA TRP A 4 19.50 -6.69 5.96
C TRP A 4 18.48 -6.15 4.95
N VAL A 5 17.61 -7.04 4.44
CA VAL A 5 16.56 -6.68 3.48
C VAL A 5 15.56 -5.69 4.06
N GLU A 6 15.18 -5.86 5.33
CA GLU A 6 14.28 -4.92 6.02
C GLU A 6 14.99 -3.63 6.39
N LYS A 7 16.27 -3.73 6.80
CA LYS A 7 17.07 -2.57 7.19
C LYS A 7 17.27 -1.57 6.05
N TYR A 8 17.47 -2.08 4.83
CA TYR A 8 17.72 -1.26 3.63
C TYR A 8 16.53 -1.26 2.66
N ARG A 9 15.33 -1.63 3.12
CA ARG A 9 14.13 -1.52 2.29
C ARG A 9 13.91 -0.05 1.91
N PRO A 10 13.66 0.26 0.62
CA PRO A 10 13.25 1.59 0.17
C PRO A 10 12.10 2.14 1.02
N LYS A 11 12.25 3.36 1.54
CA LYS A 11 11.20 4.05 2.30
C LYS A 11 10.38 4.95 1.40
N ASP A 12 11.05 5.58 0.43
CA ASP A 12 10.42 6.43 -0.56
C ASP A 12 10.50 5.78 -1.95
N LEU A 13 9.57 6.13 -2.83
CA LEU A 13 9.55 5.56 -4.18
C LEU A 13 10.81 5.89 -4.98
N ASP A 14 11.47 7.01 -4.66
CA ASP A 14 12.70 7.44 -5.31
C ASP A 14 13.90 6.55 -4.92
N ASP A 15 13.81 5.82 -3.80
CA ASP A 15 14.82 4.84 -3.35
C ASP A 15 14.68 3.47 -4.06
N VAL A 16 13.58 3.26 -4.80
CA VAL A 16 13.34 2.00 -5.51
C VAL A 16 14.27 1.91 -6.71
N ALA A 17 15.27 1.02 -6.63
CA ALA A 17 16.20 0.79 -7.73
C ALA A 17 15.51 0.15 -8.95
N GLY A 18 15.40 0.91 -10.04
CA GLY A 18 14.87 0.46 -11.33
C GLY A 18 13.35 0.64 -11.49
N ASN A 19 12.81 0.17 -12.62
CA ASN A 19 11.39 0.30 -12.99
C ASN A 19 10.82 1.74 -12.95
N PRO A 20 11.52 2.77 -13.45
CA PRO A 20 11.10 4.17 -13.29
C PRO A 20 9.70 4.45 -13.87
N THR A 21 9.35 3.84 -15.00
CA THR A 21 8.02 3.97 -15.60
C THR A 21 6.92 3.38 -14.71
N ALA A 22 7.15 2.22 -14.10
CA ALA A 22 6.17 1.57 -13.24
C ALA A 22 5.97 2.36 -11.93
N VAL A 23 7.06 2.88 -11.36
CA VAL A 23 7.02 3.78 -10.19
C VAL A 23 6.25 5.05 -10.51
N ALA A 24 6.48 5.67 -11.67
CA ALA A 24 5.77 6.87 -12.09
C ALA A 24 4.26 6.62 -12.27
N GLU A 25 3.87 5.51 -12.91
CA GLU A 25 2.45 5.14 -13.07
C GLU A 25 1.78 4.80 -11.73
N LEU A 26 2.51 4.16 -10.81
CA LEU A 26 2.04 3.88 -9.45
C LEU A 26 1.78 5.18 -8.66
N ARG A 27 2.72 6.14 -8.72
CA ARG A 27 2.56 7.47 -8.13
C ARG A 27 1.39 8.23 -8.76
N LYS A 28 1.22 8.16 -10.07
CA LYS A 28 0.09 8.78 -10.79
C LYS A 28 -1.26 8.19 -10.38
N TRP A 29 -1.34 6.87 -10.21
CA TRP A 29 -2.52 6.20 -9.67
C TRP A 29 -2.85 6.71 -8.25
N ALA A 30 -1.84 6.81 -7.39
CA ALA A 30 -2.02 7.32 -6.03
C ALA A 30 -2.42 8.80 -5.98
N ALA A 31 -1.87 9.64 -6.87
CA ALA A 31 -2.26 11.04 -6.99
C ALA A 31 -3.72 11.19 -7.47
N ALA A 32 -4.22 10.29 -8.32
CA ALA A 32 -5.61 10.32 -8.76
C ALA A 32 -6.60 10.16 -7.59
N TRP A 33 -6.21 9.41 -6.57
CA TRP A 33 -6.96 9.27 -5.33
C TRP A 33 -7.08 10.59 -4.55
N GLN A 34 -6.07 11.47 -4.56
CA GLN A 34 -6.16 12.78 -3.89
C GLN A 34 -7.24 13.68 -4.51
N ARG A 35 -7.47 13.57 -5.82
CA ARG A 35 -8.48 14.35 -6.55
C ARG A 35 -9.90 13.83 -6.40
N GLY A 36 -10.09 12.67 -5.75
CA GLY A 36 -11.39 12.05 -5.56
C GLY A 36 -11.33 10.54 -5.71
N ARG A 37 -12.46 9.93 -6.03
CA ARG A 37 -12.53 8.49 -6.31
C ARG A 37 -12.14 8.24 -7.77
N PRO A 38 -11.00 7.59 -8.06
CA PRO A 38 -10.58 7.32 -9.43
C PRO A 38 -11.38 6.17 -10.03
N GLU A 39 -11.47 6.11 -11.36
CA GLU A 39 -12.11 4.98 -12.07
C GLU A 39 -11.41 3.64 -11.76
N LYS A 40 -10.08 3.66 -11.68
CA LYS A 40 -9.25 2.50 -11.35
C LYS A 40 -8.99 2.44 -9.85
N HIS A 41 -9.76 1.62 -9.14
CA HIS A 41 -9.64 1.46 -7.68
C HIS A 41 -8.50 0.53 -7.24
N ALA A 42 -7.90 -0.23 -8.15
CA ALA A 42 -6.84 -1.18 -7.83
C ALA A 42 -5.78 -1.20 -8.93
N VAL A 43 -4.56 -1.60 -8.55
CA VAL A 43 -3.43 -1.81 -9.45
C VAL A 43 -2.81 -3.18 -9.14
N ILE A 44 -2.22 -3.79 -10.16
CA ILE A 44 -1.51 -5.06 -10.03
C ILE A 44 -0.04 -4.79 -10.33
N LEU A 45 0.83 -5.11 -9.38
CA LEU A 45 2.27 -5.07 -9.57
C LEU A 45 2.74 -6.45 -10.03
N GLN A 46 3.15 -6.56 -11.29
CA GLN A 46 3.61 -7.81 -11.90
C GLN A 46 5.09 -7.75 -12.26
N GLY A 47 5.79 -8.88 -12.05
CA GLY A 47 7.18 -9.04 -12.45
C GLY A 47 7.90 -10.14 -11.66
N PRO A 48 9.17 -10.45 -11.98
CA PRO A 48 9.96 -11.47 -11.30
C PRO A 48 10.06 -11.27 -9.77
N PRO A 49 10.32 -12.31 -8.98
CA PRO A 49 10.58 -12.15 -7.54
C PRO A 49 11.81 -11.25 -7.32
N GLY A 50 11.80 -10.45 -6.24
CA GLY A 50 12.96 -9.64 -5.85
C GLY A 50 13.14 -8.29 -6.56
N ILE A 51 12.28 -7.89 -7.49
CA ILE A 51 12.41 -6.61 -8.23
C ILE A 51 11.85 -5.37 -7.49
N GLY A 52 11.50 -5.50 -6.22
CA GLY A 52 10.98 -4.37 -5.42
C GLY A 52 9.47 -4.09 -5.51
N LYS A 53 8.64 -5.04 -5.96
CA LYS A 53 7.17 -4.86 -6.05
C LYS A 53 6.52 -4.51 -4.70
N THR A 54 6.72 -5.35 -3.69
CA THR A 54 6.20 -5.12 -2.33
C THR A 54 6.83 -3.87 -1.72
N SER A 55 8.13 -3.66 -1.92
CA SER A 55 8.84 -2.46 -1.46
C SER A 55 8.25 -1.18 -2.06
N ALA A 56 7.92 -1.16 -3.35
CA ALA A 56 7.30 -0.02 -4.00
C ALA A 56 5.89 0.27 -3.47
N ALA A 57 5.09 -0.76 -3.18
CA ALA A 57 3.77 -0.58 -2.57
C ALA A 57 3.87 0.04 -1.16
N LEU A 58 4.80 -0.45 -0.34
CA LEU A 58 5.06 0.09 1.00
C LEU A 58 5.61 1.52 0.95
N ALA A 59 6.55 1.79 0.04
CA ALA A 59 7.11 3.11 -0.15
C ALA A 59 6.06 4.12 -0.64
N LEU A 60 5.17 3.71 -1.54
CA LEU A 60 4.04 4.55 -1.95
C LEU A 60 3.13 4.89 -0.76
N ALA A 61 2.82 3.90 0.09
CA ALA A 61 1.99 4.12 1.26
C ALA A 61 2.65 5.12 2.23
N HIS A 62 3.96 5.01 2.45
CA HIS A 62 4.73 5.97 3.23
C HIS A 62 4.65 7.38 2.64
N GLU A 63 4.95 7.54 1.35
CA GLU A 63 4.93 8.83 0.65
C GLU A 63 3.53 9.50 0.71
N MET A 64 2.47 8.69 0.60
CA MET A 64 1.09 9.18 0.65
C MET A 64 0.53 9.30 2.08
N SER A 65 1.33 8.96 3.10
CA SER A 65 0.90 8.86 4.50
C SER A 65 -0.32 7.95 4.70
N TRP A 66 -0.40 6.86 3.95
CA TRP A 66 -1.47 5.85 4.03
C TRP A 66 -1.08 4.73 5.00
N SER A 67 -2.04 4.24 5.79
CA SER A 67 -1.81 3.04 6.58
C SER A 67 -1.80 1.80 5.69
N VAL A 68 -0.96 0.82 6.00
CA VAL A 68 -0.88 -0.43 5.23
C VAL A 68 -1.61 -1.56 5.94
N VAL A 69 -2.38 -2.33 5.18
CA VAL A 69 -2.89 -3.64 5.60
C VAL A 69 -2.35 -4.67 4.60
N GLU A 70 -1.31 -5.39 5.00
CA GLU A 70 -0.73 -6.46 4.19
C GLU A 70 -1.40 -7.79 4.53
N MET A 71 -1.84 -8.51 3.50
CA MET A 71 -2.41 -9.85 3.60
C MET A 71 -1.49 -10.81 2.87
N ASN A 72 -0.97 -11.82 3.56
CA ASN A 72 -0.15 -12.84 2.93
C ASN A 72 -1.03 -13.87 2.19
N ALA A 73 -0.57 -14.31 1.02
CA ALA A 73 -1.23 -15.37 0.23
C ALA A 73 -1.36 -16.72 0.96
N SER A 74 -0.60 -16.94 2.04
CA SER A 74 -0.69 -18.11 2.93
C SER A 74 -1.78 -17.98 4.00
N ASP A 75 -2.17 -16.76 4.38
CA ASP A 75 -3.07 -16.53 5.52
C ASP A 75 -4.55 -16.65 5.16
N SER A 76 -4.94 -16.63 3.89
CA SER A 76 -6.35 -16.84 3.51
C SER A 76 -6.57 -16.97 2.00
N ARG A 77 -6.65 -18.22 1.51
CA ARG A 77 -7.14 -18.52 0.15
C ARG A 77 -8.66 -18.68 0.05
N ASN A 78 -9.45 -18.07 0.93
CA ASN A 78 -10.91 -17.99 0.75
C ASN A 78 -11.32 -16.54 0.46
N ALA A 79 -12.23 -16.38 -0.51
CA ALA A 79 -12.78 -15.07 -0.87
C ALA A 79 -13.42 -14.37 0.35
N ASP A 80 -13.92 -15.15 1.31
CA ASP A 80 -14.56 -14.66 2.52
C ASP A 80 -13.59 -14.00 3.52
N ALA A 81 -12.37 -14.52 3.70
CA ALA A 81 -11.40 -13.85 4.57
C ALA A 81 -10.82 -12.60 3.92
N ILE A 82 -10.58 -12.62 2.60
CA ILE A 82 -10.21 -11.40 1.85
C ILE A 82 -11.31 -10.35 2.02
N ARG A 83 -12.57 -10.73 1.80
CA ARG A 83 -13.71 -9.83 2.00
C ARG A 83 -13.79 -9.34 3.43
N LYS A 84 -13.63 -10.20 4.44
CA LYS A 84 -13.73 -9.82 5.85
C LYS A 84 -12.61 -8.86 6.25
N THR A 85 -11.37 -9.11 5.86
CA THR A 85 -10.22 -8.26 6.20
C THR A 85 -10.25 -6.96 5.41
N ALA A 86 -10.53 -6.99 4.10
CA ALA A 86 -10.65 -5.77 3.30
C ALA A 86 -11.84 -4.91 3.75
N THR A 87 -12.99 -5.52 4.05
CA THR A 87 -14.16 -4.81 4.58
C THR A 87 -13.84 -4.22 5.94
N ARG A 88 -13.19 -4.96 6.86
CA ARG A 88 -12.76 -4.41 8.15
C ARG A 88 -11.77 -3.26 7.97
N GLY A 89 -10.79 -3.41 7.07
CA GLY A 89 -9.82 -2.37 6.75
C GLY A 89 -10.47 -1.09 6.24
N ALA A 90 -11.45 -1.22 5.34
CA ALA A 90 -12.17 -0.11 4.73
C ALA A 90 -13.24 0.53 5.63
N VAL A 91 -13.95 -0.26 6.45
CA VAL A 91 -15.08 0.18 7.29
C VAL A 91 -14.61 0.69 8.65
N LEU A 92 -13.55 0.10 9.23
CA LEU A 92 -12.98 0.59 10.48
C LEU A 92 -12.14 1.84 10.20
N GLN A 93 -12.80 3.00 10.24
CA GLN A 93 -12.17 4.31 10.18
C GLN A 93 -11.29 4.49 11.43
N THR A 94 -9.98 4.41 11.21
CA THR A 94 -8.86 4.95 11.98
C THR A 94 -8.95 4.92 13.52
N PHE A 95 -8.25 3.97 14.12
CA PHE A 95 -7.37 4.28 15.24
C PHE A 95 -5.95 4.22 14.67
N SER A 96 -5.26 5.36 14.54
CA SER A 96 -3.80 5.34 14.45
C SER A 96 -3.25 4.72 15.74
N GLU A 97 -1.98 4.31 15.79
CA GLU A 97 -1.35 3.90 17.06
C GLU A 97 -1.45 5.00 18.14
N SER A 98 -1.65 6.27 17.73
CA SER A 98 -1.89 7.43 18.59
C SER A 98 -3.36 7.71 18.93
N GLY A 99 -4.32 7.00 18.34
CA GLY A 99 -5.76 7.19 18.59
C GLY A 99 -6.40 8.40 17.88
N GLU A 100 -5.73 9.01 16.90
CA GLU A 100 -6.23 10.17 16.16
C GLU A 100 -7.09 9.77 14.95
N PHE A 101 -8.20 10.48 14.75
CA PHE A 101 -9.06 10.32 13.58
C PHE A 101 -8.52 11.13 12.39
N LEU A 102 -7.80 10.47 11.48
CA LEU A 102 -7.34 11.07 10.24
C LEU A 102 -8.42 10.98 9.16
N ARG A 103 -8.83 12.13 8.61
CA ARG A 103 -9.76 12.19 7.49
C ARG A 103 -9.12 11.60 6.23
N THR A 104 -9.92 10.95 5.38
CA THR A 104 -9.47 10.29 4.13
C THR A 104 -8.76 11.23 3.14
N ASN A 105 -8.97 12.54 3.24
CA ASN A 105 -8.29 13.58 2.45
C ASN A 105 -7.01 14.14 3.11
N GLN A 106 -6.73 13.77 4.36
CA GLN A 106 -5.58 14.21 5.18
C GLN A 106 -4.69 13.01 5.57
N GLY A 107 -4.62 11.97 4.75
CA GLY A 107 -3.81 10.77 5.03
C GLY A 107 -4.58 9.59 5.64
N GLY A 108 -5.88 9.72 5.93
CA GLY A 108 -6.69 8.63 6.49
C GLY A 108 -7.04 7.48 5.53
N ARG A 109 -6.32 7.28 4.43
CA ARG A 109 -6.55 6.17 3.50
C ARG A 109 -5.71 4.97 3.91
N LYS A 110 -6.23 3.78 3.60
CA LYS A 110 -5.50 2.53 3.79
C LYS A 110 -5.17 1.89 2.45
N LEU A 111 -3.91 1.51 2.26
CA LEU A 111 -3.49 0.66 1.17
C LEU A 111 -3.59 -0.79 1.63
N ILE A 112 -4.41 -1.57 0.92
CA ILE A 112 -4.50 -3.01 1.14
C ILE A 112 -3.57 -3.68 0.13
N ILE A 113 -2.60 -4.44 0.63
CA ILE A 113 -1.69 -5.25 -0.19
C ILE A 113 -2.14 -6.70 -0.04
N LEU A 114 -2.39 -7.37 -1.17
CA LEU A 114 -2.88 -8.74 -1.26
C LEU A 114 -1.81 -9.67 -1.86
#